data_AF-A0A971MXH8-F1
#
_entry.id   AF-A0A971MXH8-F1
#
_cell.length_a   1.000
_cell.length_b   1.000
_cell.length_c   1.000
_cell.angle_alpha   90.00
_cell.angle_beta   90.00
_cell.angle_gamma   90.00
#
_symmetry.space_group_name_H-M   'P 1'
#
loop_
_entity.id
_entity.type
_entity.pdbx_description
1 polymer ?
#
loop_
_entity_poly.entity_id
_entity_poly.type
_entity_poly.pdbx_seq_one_letter_code
_entity_poly.pdbx_strand_id
1 'polypeptide(L)'
;MINETDLKHLRRCIELAEIALEKGDEPFGSVLVSAEGEVLAEDHNHVAGGDHTQHPEFALARWAANNMAPEERAGATVYTSGEHCPMCSAAHGWAGLGRIVYASSSRQLQEWMQELGAK
;
A
#
# COMPACT_ATOMS: atom_id res chain seq x y z
N MET A 1 -18.40 -0.50 -0.39
CA MET A 1 -18.51 0.95 -0.12
C MET A 1 -17.51 1.27 0.98
N ILE A 2 -16.69 2.30 0.81
CA ILE A 2 -15.72 2.76 1.82
C ILE A 2 -16.47 3.22 3.07
N ASN A 3 -16.03 2.80 4.26
CA ASN A 3 -16.58 3.23 5.54
C ASN A 3 -15.60 4.13 6.34
N GLU A 4 -16.01 4.61 7.52
CA GLU A 4 -15.16 5.48 8.36
C GLU A 4 -13.85 4.82 8.82
N THR A 5 -13.87 3.52 9.10
CA THR A 5 -12.66 2.75 9.43
C THR A 5 -11.72 2.70 8.23
N ASP A 6 -12.24 2.46 7.03
CA ASP A 6 -11.45 2.48 5.81
C ASP A 6 -10.83 3.87 5.60
N LEU A 7 -11.61 4.95 5.78
CA LEU A 7 -11.11 6.32 5.65
C LEU A 7 -10.01 6.65 6.67
N LYS A 8 -10.10 6.14 7.91
CA LYS A 8 -9.06 6.31 8.92
C LYS A 8 -7.72 5.71 8.44
N HIS A 9 -7.74 4.48 7.92
CA HIS A 9 -6.51 3.85 7.44
C HIS A 9 -6.00 4.46 6.14
N LEU A 10 -6.88 4.89 5.22
CA LEU A 10 -6.47 5.60 4.02
C LEU A 10 -5.81 6.95 4.33
N ARG A 11 -6.28 7.69 5.34
CA ARG A 11 -5.59 8.90 5.82
C ARG A 11 -4.19 8.58 6.32
N ARG A 12 -4.04 7.49 7.06
CA ARG A 12 -2.71 7.02 7.51
C ARG A 12 -1.79 6.67 6.34
N CYS A 13 -2.31 6.05 5.28
CA CYS A 13 -1.55 5.80 4.05
C CYS A 13 -1.08 7.11 3.38
N ILE A 14 -1.88 8.17 3.43
CA ILE A 14 -1.50 9.50 2.90
C ILE A 14 -0.38 10.11 3.75
N GLU A 15 -0.46 10.03 5.09
CA GLU A 15 0.63 10.48 5.98
C GLU A 15 1.95 9.74 5.69
N LEU A 16 1.88 8.43 5.42
CA LEU A 16 3.06 7.63 5.04
C LEU A 16 3.63 8.04 3.67
N ALA A 17 2.76 8.38 2.71
CA ALA A 17 3.16 8.91 1.41
C ALA A 17 3.84 10.29 1.53
N GLU A 18 3.36 11.15 2.44
CA GLU A 18 4.02 12.42 2.77
C GLU A 18 5.42 12.20 3.35
N ILE A 19 5.58 11.24 4.27
CA ILE A 19 6.89 10.86 4.83
C ILE A 19 7.85 10.37 3.73
N ALA A 20 7.39 9.54 2.79
CA ALA A 20 8.20 9.12 1.64
C ALA A 20 8.67 10.34 0.84
N LEU A 21 7.77 11.28 0.53
CA LEU A 21 8.11 12.48 -0.21
C LEU A 21 9.16 13.34 0.51
N GLU A 22 9.04 13.52 1.83
CA GLU A 22 10.01 14.25 2.66
C GLU A 22 11.41 13.61 2.64
N LYS A 23 11.49 12.28 2.45
CA LYS A 23 12.73 11.52 2.34
C LYS A 23 13.31 11.49 0.92
N GLY A 24 12.61 12.05 -0.06
CA GLY A 24 13.02 12.04 -1.47
C GLY A 24 12.54 10.83 -2.26
N ASP A 25 11.63 10.03 -1.69
CA ASP A 25 10.98 8.90 -2.35
C ASP A 25 9.69 9.35 -3.08
N GLU A 26 9.16 8.49 -3.95
CA GLU A 26 7.84 8.72 -4.55
C GLU A 26 6.71 8.53 -3.51
N PRO A 27 5.61 9.31 -3.56
CA PRO A 27 4.65 9.44 -2.46
C PRO A 27 3.65 8.27 -2.40
N PHE A 28 4.13 7.10 -1.97
CA PHE A 28 3.31 5.90 -1.75
C PHE A 28 3.46 5.37 -0.32
N GLY A 29 2.33 5.06 0.31
CA GLY A 29 2.26 4.56 1.68
C GLY A 29 1.18 3.48 1.82
N SER A 30 1.45 2.47 2.65
CA SER A 30 0.53 1.35 2.87
C SER A 30 0.48 0.89 4.33
N VAL A 31 -0.66 0.35 4.73
CA VAL A 31 -0.93 -0.15 6.08
C VAL A 31 -1.59 -1.53 5.98
N LEU A 32 -1.02 -2.52 6.68
CA LEU A 32 -1.60 -3.85 6.85
C LEU A 32 -2.37 -3.92 8.16
N VAL A 33 -3.64 -4.31 8.10
CA VAL A 33 -4.56 -4.36 9.23
C VAL A 33 -5.17 -5.75 9.37
N SER A 34 -5.20 -6.29 10.58
CA SER A 34 -5.81 -7.59 10.89
C SER A 34 -7.33 -7.59 10.70
N ALA A 35 -7.96 -8.77 10.76
CA ALA A 35 -9.41 -8.89 10.73
C ALA A 35 -10.09 -8.22 11.94
N GLU A 36 -9.36 -8.14 13.06
CA GLU A 36 -9.79 -7.52 14.33
C GLU A 36 -9.60 -6.00 14.34
N GLY A 37 -9.00 -5.43 13.28
CA GLY A 37 -8.75 -4.00 13.15
C GLY A 37 -7.43 -3.51 13.76
N GLU A 38 -6.52 -4.42 14.10
CA GLU A 38 -5.19 -4.07 14.62
C GLU A 38 -4.25 -3.72 13.47
N VAL A 39 -3.49 -2.63 13.60
CA VAL A 39 -2.42 -2.29 12.64
C VAL A 39 -1.24 -3.20 12.92
N LEU A 40 -0.91 -4.08 11.96
CA LEU A 40 0.15 -5.08 12.09
C LEU A 40 1.49 -4.54 11.58
N ALA A 41 1.46 -3.83 10.46
CA ALA A 41 2.64 -3.25 9.84
C ALA A 41 2.25 -2.04 8.97
N GLU A 42 3.20 -1.11 8.84
CA GLU A 42 3.09 0.09 8.03
C GLU A 42 4.38 0.25 7.24
N ASP A 43 4.29 0.74 6.01
CA ASP A 43 5.46 1.08 5.23
C ASP A 43 5.18 2.21 4.23
N HIS A 44 6.24 2.82 3.72
CA HIS A 44 6.20 3.78 2.62
C HIS A 44 7.23 3.39 1.54
N ASN A 45 7.27 4.13 0.43
CA ASN A 45 8.20 3.85 -0.65
C ASN A 45 9.67 4.15 -0.24
N HIS A 46 10.64 3.36 -0.72
CA HIS A 46 12.09 3.55 -0.45
C HIS A 46 12.95 3.49 -1.73
N VAL A 47 12.44 4.02 -2.84
CA VAL A 47 13.06 3.92 -4.18
C VAL A 47 14.21 4.90 -4.42
N ALA A 48 14.40 5.93 -3.59
CA ALA A 48 15.46 6.94 -3.73
C ALA A 48 16.87 6.33 -3.70
N GLY A 49 17.02 5.12 -3.13
CA GLY A 49 18.25 4.34 -3.16
C GLY A 49 18.58 3.67 -4.51
N GLY A 50 17.73 3.82 -5.54
CA GLY A 50 17.91 3.29 -6.89
C GLY A 50 17.28 1.92 -7.15
N ASP A 51 16.76 1.25 -6.12
CA ASP A 51 15.93 0.06 -6.29
C ASP A 51 14.45 0.46 -6.37
N HIS A 52 13.95 0.54 -7.60
CA HIS A 52 12.56 0.88 -7.92
C HIS A 52 11.55 -0.23 -7.61
N THR A 53 11.96 -1.31 -6.93
CA THR A 53 11.05 -2.37 -6.47
C THR A 53 10.66 -2.24 -5.00
N GLN A 54 11.26 -1.28 -4.27
CA GLN A 54 11.03 -1.07 -2.84
C GLN A 54 9.71 -0.33 -2.54
N HIS A 55 8.61 -0.95 -2.98
CA HIS A 55 7.24 -0.48 -2.76
C HIS A 55 6.69 -0.99 -1.42
N PRO A 56 5.91 -0.18 -0.69
CA PRO A 56 5.41 -0.57 0.62
C PRO A 56 4.46 -1.78 0.55
N GLU A 57 3.64 -1.90 -0.49
CA GLU A 57 2.75 -3.05 -0.69
C GLU A 57 3.53 -4.36 -0.82
N PHE A 58 4.64 -4.33 -1.57
CA PHE A 58 5.50 -5.49 -1.78
C PHE A 58 6.21 -5.88 -0.49
N ALA A 59 6.69 -4.89 0.26
CA ALA A 59 7.28 -5.11 1.59
C ALA A 59 6.27 -5.73 2.56
N LEU A 60 5.03 -5.23 2.60
CA LEU A 60 3.95 -5.77 3.44
C LEU A 60 3.54 -7.19 3.03
N ALA A 61 3.49 -7.51 1.73
CA ALA A 61 3.23 -8.87 1.27
C ALA A 61 4.31 -9.85 1.76
N ARG A 62 5.59 -9.46 1.69
CA ARG A 62 6.70 -10.26 2.24
C ARG A 62 6.64 -10.34 3.76
N TRP A 63 6.33 -9.25 4.44
CA TRP A 63 6.19 -9.23 5.88
C TRP A 63 5.08 -10.19 6.32
N ALA A 64 3.90 -10.12 5.71
CA ALA A 64 2.78 -11.00 6.01
C ALA A 64 3.15 -12.47 5.81
N ALA A 65 3.78 -12.82 4.70
CA ALA A 65 4.19 -14.19 4.40
C ALA A 65 5.17 -14.79 5.44
N ASN A 66 5.93 -13.95 6.14
CA ASN A 66 6.91 -14.38 7.15
C ASN A 66 6.37 -14.33 8.58
N ASN A 67 5.31 -13.57 8.86
CA ASN A 67 4.87 -13.27 10.22
C ASN A 67 3.43 -13.72 10.53
N MET A 68 2.65 -14.13 9.53
CA MET A 68 1.23 -14.44 9.68
C MET A 68 0.89 -15.84 9.17
N ALA A 69 -0.05 -16.50 9.83
CA ALA A 69 -0.66 -17.73 9.34
C ALA A 69 -1.45 -17.47 8.03
N PRO A 70 -1.61 -18.47 7.15
CA PRO A 70 -2.43 -18.33 5.93
C PRO A 70 -3.84 -17.77 6.18
N GLU A 71 -4.50 -18.21 7.25
CA GLU A 71 -5.86 -17.81 7.59
C GLU A 71 -5.93 -16.33 8.04
N GLU A 72 -4.94 -15.88 8.80
CA GLU A 72 -4.82 -14.48 9.22
C GLU A 72 -4.60 -13.55 8.02
N ARG A 73 -3.76 -13.98 7.06
CA ARG A 73 -3.49 -13.21 5.84
C ARG A 73 -4.75 -13.04 5.00
N ALA A 74 -5.51 -14.11 4.83
CA ALA A 74 -6.75 -14.07 4.06
C ALA A 74 -7.82 -13.16 4.70
N GLY A 75 -7.82 -13.04 6.03
CA GLY A 75 -8.71 -12.14 6.78
C GLY A 75 -8.24 -10.68 6.84
N ALA A 76 -6.95 -10.42 6.61
CA ALA A 76 -6.37 -9.08 6.70
C ALA A 76 -6.79 -8.17 5.54
N THR A 77 -6.67 -6.85 5.77
CA THR A 77 -6.84 -5.81 4.75
C THR A 77 -5.53 -5.03 4.58
N VAL A 78 -5.13 -4.80 3.33
CA VAL A 78 -4.10 -3.83 2.99
C VAL A 78 -4.77 -2.55 2.52
N TYR A 79 -4.50 -1.45 3.22
CA TYR A 79 -4.84 -0.10 2.80
C TYR A 79 -3.63 0.53 2.12
N THR A 80 -3.84 1.28 1.04
CA THR A 80 -2.75 1.96 0.32
C THR A 80 -3.20 3.32 -0.21
N SER A 81 -2.27 4.27 -0.34
CA SER A 81 -2.54 5.58 -0.93
C SER A 81 -2.84 5.49 -2.44
N GLY A 82 -2.22 4.55 -3.15
CA GLY A 82 -2.42 4.31 -4.58
C GLY A 82 -2.68 2.83 -4.87
N GLU A 83 -3.53 2.53 -5.85
CA GLU A 83 -3.79 1.15 -6.27
C GLU A 83 -2.49 0.40 -6.59
N HIS A 84 -2.42 -0.86 -6.17
CA HIS A 84 -1.25 -1.70 -6.35
C HIS A 84 -0.85 -1.79 -7.83
N CYS A 85 0.43 -1.56 -8.14
CA CYS A 85 0.98 -1.88 -9.45
C CYS A 85 0.95 -3.42 -9.70
N PRO A 86 1.22 -3.91 -10.93
CA PRO A 86 1.19 -5.34 -11.24
C PRO A 86 2.10 -6.20 -10.35
N MET A 87 3.30 -5.71 -10.01
CA MET A 87 4.23 -6.40 -9.10
C MET A 87 3.62 -6.59 -7.71
N CYS A 88 3.07 -5.51 -7.15
CA CYS A 88 2.50 -5.51 -5.81
C CYS A 88 1.20 -6.33 -5.75
N SER A 89 0.35 -6.22 -6.78
CA SER A 89 -0.87 -7.02 -6.92
C SER A 89 -0.57 -8.52 -6.96
N ALA A 90 0.45 -8.92 -7.73
CA ALA A 90 0.88 -10.32 -7.80
C ALA A 90 1.45 -10.80 -6.46
N ALA A 91 2.32 -10.00 -5.82
CA ALA A 91 2.88 -10.34 -4.52
C ALA A 91 1.81 -10.50 -3.43
N HIS A 92 0.82 -9.61 -3.39
CA HIS A 92 -0.34 -9.68 -2.50
C HIS A 92 -1.11 -10.99 -2.70
N GLY A 93 -1.42 -11.33 -3.96
CA GLY A 93 -2.08 -12.58 -4.32
C GLY A 93 -1.28 -13.83 -3.92
N TRP A 94 0.03 -13.85 -4.19
CA TRP A 94 0.92 -14.96 -3.81
C TRP A 94 1.09 -15.09 -2.30
N ALA A 95 1.08 -13.97 -1.57
CA ALA A 95 1.08 -13.96 -0.12
C ALA A 95 -0.27 -14.41 0.47
N GLY A 96 -1.33 -14.56 -0.32
CA GLY A 96 -2.65 -14.94 0.16
C GLY A 96 -3.30 -13.87 1.06
N LEU A 97 -2.95 -12.60 0.85
CA LEU A 97 -3.55 -11.49 1.58
C LEU A 97 -4.98 -11.24 1.09
N GLY A 98 -5.83 -10.76 1.99
CA GLY A 98 -7.25 -10.50 1.75
C GLY A 98 -7.53 -9.21 0.98
N ARG A 99 -8.35 -8.35 1.56
CA ARG A 99 -8.92 -7.17 0.89
C ARG A 99 -7.85 -6.11 0.61
N ILE A 100 -7.96 -5.43 -0.53
CA ILE A 100 -7.22 -4.20 -0.84
C ILE A 100 -8.19 -3.02 -0.82
N VAL A 101 -7.77 -1.90 -0.22
CA VAL A 101 -8.49 -0.64 -0.25
C VAL A 101 -7.50 0.46 -0.63
N TYR A 102 -7.78 1.20 -1.70
CA TYR A 102 -6.91 2.27 -2.18
C TYR A 102 -7.61 3.63 -2.18
N ALA A 103 -6.85 4.71 -1.95
CA ALA A 103 -7.38 6.08 -2.00
C ALA A 103 -7.49 6.60 -3.44
N SER A 104 -6.52 6.31 -4.30
CA SER A 104 -6.56 6.62 -5.73
C SER A 104 -6.32 5.38 -6.59
N SER A 105 -7.02 5.30 -7.71
CA SER A 105 -6.83 4.23 -8.70
C SER A 105 -5.61 4.50 -9.58
N SER A 106 -5.06 3.45 -10.19
CA SER A 106 -3.97 3.56 -11.17
C SER A 106 -4.37 4.42 -12.36
N ARG A 107 -5.67 4.43 -12.72
CA ARG A 107 -6.22 5.30 -13.76
C ARG A 107 -6.10 6.78 -13.36
N GLN A 108 -6.54 7.13 -12.15
CA GLN A 108 -6.44 8.52 -11.66
C GLN A 108 -4.99 9.00 -11.63
N LEU A 109 -4.07 8.14 -11.19
CA LEU A 109 -2.64 8.46 -11.23
C LEU A 109 -2.17 8.78 -12.65
N GLN A 110 -2.50 7.94 -13.64
CA GLN A 110 -2.12 8.18 -15.04
C GLN A 110 -2.72 9.48 -15.59
N GLU A 111 -3.98 9.76 -15.28
CA GLU A 111 -4.66 11.01 -15.68
C GLU A 111 -3.94 12.23 -15.08
N TRP A 112 -3.65 12.22 -13.78
CA TRP A 112 -2.94 13.32 -13.12
C TRP A 112 -1.51 13.51 -13.61
N MET A 113 -0.77 12.43 -13.87
CA MET A 113 0.59 12.54 -14.42
C MET A 113 0.58 13.24 -15.78
N GLN A 114 -0.40 12.92 -16.64
CA GLN A 114 -0.58 13.59 -17.93
C GLN A 114 -0.97 15.06 -17.77
N GLU A 115 -1.93 15.37 -16.92
CA GLU A 115 -2.40 16.75 -16.66
C GLU A 115 -1.30 17.65 -16.09
N LEU A 116 -0.45 17.10 -15.22
CA LEU A 116 0.63 17.82 -14.55
C LEU A 116 1.94 17.84 -15.35
N GLY A 117 2.01 17.13 -16.48
CA GLY A 117 3.23 16.99 -17.27
C GLY A 117 4.36 16.27 -16.54
N ALA A 118 4.02 15.43 -15.57
CA ALA A 118 4.96 14.55 -14.87
C ALA A 118 5.26 13.32 -15.74
N LYS A 119 6.53 12.90 -15.77
CA LYS A 119 6.97 11.70 -16.49
C LYS A 119 6.96 10.49 -15.58
#